data_AF-A0A534HSM2-F1
#
_entry.id   AF-A0A534HSM2-F1
#
_cell.length_a   1.000
_cell.length_b   1.000
_cell.length_c   1.000
_cell.angle_alpha   90.00
_cell.angle_beta   90.00
_cell.angle_gamma   90.00
#
_symmetry.space_group_name_H-M   'P 1'
#
loop_
_entity.id
_entity.type
_entity.pdbx_description
1 polymer ?
#
loop_
_entity_poly.entity_id
_entity_poly.type
_entity_poly.pdbx_seq_one_letter_code
_entity_poly.pdbx_strand_id
1 'polypeptide(L)'
;MPSGREGPEGGDGPRPRRHRGPAPSANGRDFPVRVGSGPRQTAEAGPPIGRPLPLGDRGISELRRLRILYVSEDTTVHDLRFLRKIVDSGHQAWFLRTADAGLTNPSLDPAEGAHLVPWPSGVGAAREPRDMTRLVPAFKEILRRVRPDVVHAGPVPTTGYLVALSGFHPLLLMSWGSDLLMDRGEEWLRATSLSLKSSDLLLCDNGVVRAKAQEIISYPTERIVVLPWGVDLDRFAPGPDTLRLRDRPGWRGGFLILSTRSWEPVY
;
A
#
# COMPACT_ATOMS: atom_id res chain seq x y z
N MET A 1 58.86 -8.53 61.67
CA MET A 1 59.32 -9.47 60.62
C MET A 1 58.42 -9.27 59.40
N PRO A 2 59.00 -9.25 58.19
CA PRO A 2 58.70 -8.34 57.05
C PRO A 2 57.53 -8.86 56.17
N SER A 3 57.00 -8.30 55.07
CA SER A 3 57.32 -7.29 54.02
C SER A 3 55.98 -7.08 53.25
N GLY A 4 55.56 -5.93 52.70
CA GLY A 4 56.14 -5.19 51.56
C GLY A 4 55.49 -5.56 50.19
N ARG A 5 54.82 -4.57 49.55
CA ARG A 5 54.41 -4.39 48.11
C ARG A 5 53.11 -5.07 47.61
N GLU A 6 52.31 -4.55 46.66
CA GLU A 6 52.06 -3.25 45.98
C GLU A 6 50.79 -3.42 45.10
N GLY A 7 49.82 -2.50 45.18
CA GLY A 7 48.74 -2.04 44.24
C GLY A 7 47.94 -2.97 43.28
N PRO A 8 46.96 -2.44 42.50
CA PRO A 8 46.03 -1.33 42.77
C PRO A 8 44.53 -1.68 42.49
N GLU A 9 43.66 -0.77 42.91
CA GLU A 9 42.20 -0.72 42.71
C GLU A 9 41.79 -0.45 41.26
N GLY A 10 40.53 -0.80 40.94
CA GLY A 10 39.71 -0.03 39.99
C GLY A 10 39.40 -0.73 38.66
N GLY A 11 38.36 -1.56 38.66
CA GLY A 11 37.78 -2.18 37.47
C GLY A 11 37.22 -1.16 36.47
N ASP A 12 37.52 -1.46 35.21
CA ASP A 12 37.19 -0.73 34.00
C ASP A 12 35.72 -0.96 33.60
N GLY A 13 34.97 0.12 33.41
CA GLY A 13 33.58 0.11 32.93
C GLY A 13 33.42 1.10 31.77
N PRO A 14 32.81 0.73 30.64
CA PRO A 14 32.81 1.56 29.44
C PRO A 14 31.91 2.79 29.63
N ARG A 15 32.51 3.98 29.53
CA ARG A 15 31.80 5.27 29.49
C ARG A 15 31.00 5.43 28.19
N PRO A 16 29.81 6.05 28.21
CA PRO A 16 29.02 6.26 27.00
C PRO A 16 29.72 7.24 26.04
N ARG A 17 29.89 6.83 24.79
CA ARG A 17 30.37 7.68 23.69
C ARG A 17 29.34 8.81 23.44
N ARG A 18 29.70 10.04 23.78
CA ARG A 18 29.00 11.23 23.27
C ARG A 18 29.29 11.36 21.77
N HIS A 19 28.28 11.13 20.93
CA HIS A 19 28.34 11.54 19.53
C HIS A 19 28.42 13.08 19.48
N ARG A 20 29.60 13.62 19.16
CA ARG A 20 29.74 14.99 18.69
C ARG A 20 29.23 15.01 17.25
N GLY A 21 28.10 15.66 17.00
CA GLY A 21 27.71 16.04 15.64
C GLY A 21 28.75 16.98 15.01
N PRO A 22 28.84 17.04 13.67
CA PRO A 22 29.77 17.95 13.02
C PRO A 22 29.45 19.40 13.39
N ALA A 23 30.49 20.19 13.63
CA ALA A 23 30.38 21.63 13.88
C ALA A 23 29.71 22.34 12.68
N PRO A 24 28.93 23.41 12.91
CA PRO A 24 28.28 24.12 11.83
C PRO A 24 29.32 24.72 10.90
N SER A 25 29.29 24.30 9.63
CA SER A 25 30.06 24.91 8.56
C SER A 25 29.56 26.34 8.33
N ALA A 26 30.37 27.32 8.74
CA ALA A 26 30.23 28.71 8.36
C ALA A 26 30.62 28.89 6.89
N ASN A 27 29.71 28.51 5.99
CA ASN A 27 29.76 28.87 4.58
C ASN A 27 28.32 28.91 4.07
N GLY A 28 27.60 29.97 4.44
CA GLY A 28 26.34 30.33 3.81
C GLY A 28 26.61 30.69 2.36
N ARG A 29 26.52 29.71 1.48
CA ARG A 29 26.34 29.99 0.06
C ARG A 29 24.85 30.19 -0.13
N ASP A 30 24.45 31.44 -0.34
CA ASP A 30 23.13 31.75 -0.88
C ASP A 30 22.96 30.95 -2.17
N PHE A 31 21.99 30.04 -2.18
CA PHE A 31 21.51 29.43 -3.40
C PHE A 31 20.41 30.34 -3.93
N PRO A 32 20.66 31.19 -4.95
CA PRO A 32 19.59 31.95 -5.56
C PRO A 32 18.66 30.95 -6.25
N VAL A 33 17.50 30.69 -5.64
CA VAL A 33 16.38 30.03 -6.30
C VAL A 33 15.86 31.03 -7.33
N ARG A 34 16.39 30.94 -8.56
CA ARG A 34 15.77 31.60 -9.70
C ARG A 34 14.41 30.95 -9.89
N VAL A 35 13.35 31.68 -9.55
CA VAL A 35 11.99 31.37 -10.02
C VAL A 35 12.00 31.64 -11.52
N GLY A 36 12.44 30.64 -12.29
CA GLY A 36 12.30 30.69 -13.74
C GLY A 36 10.81 30.74 -14.07
N SER A 37 10.39 31.75 -14.82
CA SER A 37 9.13 31.73 -15.55
C SER A 37 9.24 30.71 -16.69
N GLY A 38 9.41 29.43 -16.33
CA GLY A 38 9.19 28.33 -17.25
C GLY A 38 7.71 28.26 -17.60
N PRO A 39 7.35 27.68 -18.76
CA PRO A 39 5.94 27.51 -19.11
C PRO A 39 5.26 26.82 -17.92
N ARG A 40 4.15 27.39 -17.43
CA ARG A 40 3.28 26.66 -16.51
C ARG A 40 3.04 25.31 -17.18
N GLN A 41 3.37 24.22 -16.51
CA GLN A 41 2.72 22.96 -16.84
C GLN A 41 1.24 23.21 -16.57
N THR A 42 0.53 23.65 -17.60
CA THR A 42 -0.89 23.38 -17.70
C THR A 42 -0.96 21.88 -17.58
N ALA A 43 -1.52 21.40 -16.47
CA ALA A 43 -1.98 20.03 -16.42
C ALA A 43 -2.95 19.91 -17.60
N GLU A 44 -2.46 19.39 -18.73
CA GLU A 44 -3.36 18.86 -19.74
C GLU A 44 -4.23 17.89 -18.97
N ALA A 45 -5.54 18.14 -19.01
CA ALA A 45 -6.50 17.21 -18.44
C ALA A 45 -6.13 15.84 -19.00
N GLY A 46 -5.66 14.96 -18.10
CA GLY A 46 -5.44 13.57 -18.47
C GLY A 46 -6.69 13.04 -19.16
N PRO A 47 -6.56 12.03 -20.04
CA PRO A 47 -7.71 11.46 -20.73
C PRO A 47 -8.83 11.25 -19.70
N PRO A 48 -10.08 11.67 -20.02
CA PRO A 48 -11.16 11.70 -19.05
C PRO A 48 -11.16 10.38 -18.29
N ILE A 49 -11.13 10.46 -16.95
CA ILE A 49 -11.35 9.32 -16.08
C ILE A 49 -12.51 8.57 -16.70
N GLY A 50 -12.26 7.33 -17.12
CA GLY A 50 -13.22 6.56 -17.90
C GLY A 50 -14.58 6.73 -17.28
N ARG A 51 -15.57 7.16 -18.08
CA ARG A 51 -16.94 7.36 -17.62
C ARG A 51 -17.29 6.13 -16.76
N PRO A 52 -17.78 6.30 -15.51
CA PRO A 52 -18.25 5.16 -14.74
C PRO A 52 -19.08 4.30 -15.69
N LEU A 53 -18.79 3.00 -15.75
CA LEU A 53 -19.62 2.06 -16.50
C LEU A 53 -21.06 2.44 -16.19
N PRO A 54 -21.89 2.79 -17.18
CA PRO A 54 -23.25 3.20 -16.91
C PRO A 54 -23.92 2.01 -16.22
N LEU A 55 -24.05 2.10 -14.90
CA LEU A 55 -25.04 1.38 -14.14
C LEU A 55 -26.36 1.97 -14.62
N GLY A 56 -26.82 1.52 -15.80
CA GLY A 56 -27.97 2.13 -16.46
C GLY A 56 -29.16 2.03 -15.53
N ASP A 57 -29.74 3.17 -15.12
CA ASP A 57 -30.93 3.44 -14.30
C ASP A 57 -31.25 2.56 -13.06
N ARG A 58 -30.54 1.45 -12.84
CA ARG A 58 -30.63 0.61 -11.66
C ARG A 58 -29.67 1.18 -10.64
N GLY A 59 -30.22 2.00 -9.74
CA GLY A 59 -29.48 2.50 -8.59
C GLY A 59 -28.78 1.37 -7.85
N ILE A 60 -27.74 1.70 -7.07
CA ILE A 60 -27.01 0.76 -6.20
C ILE A 60 -27.97 -0.08 -5.33
N SER A 61 -29.18 0.42 -5.08
CA SER A 61 -30.29 -0.25 -4.40
C SER A 61 -30.85 -1.52 -5.08
N GLU A 62 -30.61 -1.73 -6.37
CA GLU A 62 -31.07 -2.92 -7.11
C GLU A 62 -29.98 -3.96 -7.38
N LEU A 63 -28.73 -3.67 -7.03
CA LEU A 63 -27.65 -4.67 -7.14
C LEU A 63 -27.84 -5.72 -6.06
N ARG A 64 -27.85 -7.00 -6.45
CA ARG A 64 -27.84 -8.13 -5.51
C ARG A 64 -26.72 -7.92 -4.49
N ARG A 65 -27.05 -8.08 -3.21
CA ARG A 65 -26.04 -8.08 -2.14
C ARG A 65 -25.00 -9.17 -2.39
N LEU A 66 -23.76 -8.76 -2.67
CA LEU A 66 -22.64 -9.67 -2.94
C LEU A 66 -21.87 -10.03 -1.68
N ARG A 67 -21.26 -11.20 -1.72
CA ARG A 67 -20.25 -11.64 -0.77
C ARG A 67 -18.86 -11.43 -1.35
N ILE A 68 -18.10 -10.50 -0.79
CA ILE A 68 -16.79 -10.12 -1.32
C ILE A 68 -15.72 -10.59 -0.34
N LEU A 69 -14.83 -11.47 -0.81
CA LEU A 69 -13.62 -11.83 -0.08
C LEU A 69 -12.50 -10.89 -0.52
N TYR A 70 -12.13 -9.96 0.37
CA TYR A 70 -10.99 -9.07 0.21
C TYR A 70 -9.73 -9.76 0.75
N VAL A 71 -8.71 -9.89 -0.09
CA VAL A 71 -7.47 -10.60 0.23
C VAL A 71 -6.28 -9.65 0.10
N SER A 72 -5.56 -9.46 1.20
CA SER A 72 -4.36 -8.62 1.25
C SER A 72 -3.26 -9.31 2.04
N GLU A 73 -2.03 -8.83 1.87
CA GLU A 73 -0.90 -9.31 2.67
C GLU A 73 -0.86 -8.68 4.05
N ASP A 74 -1.41 -7.48 4.21
CA ASP A 74 -1.33 -6.68 5.44
C ASP A 74 -2.62 -5.87 5.68
N THR A 75 -2.65 -5.10 6.76
CA THR A 75 -3.73 -4.14 7.04
C THR A 75 -3.22 -2.69 6.95
N THR A 76 -3.47 -2.05 5.80
CA THR A 76 -3.17 -0.63 5.57
C THR A 76 -4.43 0.23 5.67
N VAL A 77 -4.24 1.55 5.69
CA VAL A 77 -5.35 2.51 5.62
C VAL A 77 -6.17 2.38 4.34
N HIS A 78 -5.57 1.88 3.25
CA HIS A 78 -6.28 1.72 1.99
C HIS A 78 -7.14 0.46 1.97
N ASP A 79 -6.65 -0.65 2.56
CA ASP A 79 -7.45 -1.87 2.74
C ASP A 79 -8.73 -1.55 3.51
N LEU A 80 -8.62 -0.80 4.62
CA LEU A 80 -9.77 -0.37 5.40
C LEU A 80 -10.74 0.51 4.61
N ARG A 81 -10.24 1.45 3.81
CA ARG A 81 -11.09 2.30 2.95
C ARG A 81 -11.91 1.47 1.97
N PHE A 82 -11.31 0.45 1.36
CA PHE A 82 -12.04 -0.47 0.48
C PHE A 82 -13.05 -1.31 1.25
N LEU A 83 -12.66 -1.93 2.36
CA LEU A 83 -13.55 -2.72 3.21
C LEU A 83 -14.76 -1.91 3.67
N ARG A 84 -14.52 -0.69 4.16
CA ARG A 84 -15.56 0.25 4.56
C ARG A 84 -16.49 0.58 3.40
N LYS A 85 -15.94 0.90 2.22
CA LYS A 85 -16.74 1.23 1.05
C LYS A 85 -17.57 0.05 0.55
N ILE A 86 -17.07 -1.18 0.64
CA ILE A 86 -17.81 -2.40 0.33
C ILE A 86 -19.03 -2.52 1.25
N VAL A 87 -18.84 -2.37 2.56
CA VAL A 87 -19.90 -2.47 3.57
C VAL A 87 -20.93 -1.34 3.41
N ASP A 88 -20.47 -0.10 3.25
CA ASP A 88 -21.34 1.07 3.08
C ASP A 88 -22.15 1.02 1.77
N SER A 89 -21.67 0.26 0.77
CA SER A 89 -22.42 0.00 -0.47
C SER A 89 -23.43 -1.15 -0.34
N GLY A 90 -23.63 -1.68 0.88
CA GLY A 90 -24.62 -2.71 1.19
C GLY A 90 -24.15 -4.15 0.98
N HIS A 91 -22.89 -4.38 0.58
CA HIS A 91 -22.33 -5.72 0.37
C HIS A 91 -21.83 -6.35 1.69
N GLN A 92 -21.50 -7.63 1.64
CA GLN A 92 -20.86 -8.33 2.75
C GLN A 92 -19.36 -8.45 2.47
N ALA A 93 -18.52 -7.98 3.40
CA ALA A 93 -17.08 -8.07 3.29
C ALA A 93 -16.52 -9.17 4.19
N TRP A 94 -15.64 -10.00 3.63
CA TRP A 94 -14.73 -10.88 4.37
C TRP A 94 -13.32 -10.40 4.15
N PHE A 95 -12.54 -10.27 5.21
CA PHE A 95 -11.15 -9.87 5.11
C PHE A 95 -10.24 -11.04 5.43
N LEU A 96 -9.42 -11.43 4.46
CA LEU A 96 -8.37 -12.42 4.62
C LEU A 96 -7.00 -11.77 4.50
N ARG A 97 -6.18 -12.00 5.52
CA ARG A 97 -4.75 -11.67 5.50
C ARG A 97 -3.95 -12.92 5.29
N THR A 98 -3.12 -12.97 4.26
CA THR A 98 -2.31 -14.15 3.93
C THR A 98 -0.92 -14.12 4.54
N ALA A 99 -0.48 -12.95 5.01
CA ALA A 99 0.82 -12.73 5.62
C ALA A 99 0.72 -11.63 6.70
N ASP A 100 1.87 -11.32 7.28
CA ASP A 100 2.15 -10.05 7.98
C ASP A 100 3.47 -9.57 7.38
N ALA A 101 3.37 -8.77 6.30
CA ALA A 101 4.54 -8.25 5.60
C ALA A 101 5.13 -7.01 6.30
N GLY A 102 4.71 -6.75 7.55
CA GLY A 102 5.22 -5.68 8.40
C GLY A 102 4.64 -4.30 8.08
N LEU A 103 3.65 -4.22 7.19
CA LEU A 103 2.89 -3.00 6.88
C LEU A 103 1.59 -2.90 7.68
N THR A 104 1.26 -3.94 8.47
CA THR A 104 0.10 -3.93 9.35
C THR A 104 0.24 -2.81 10.38
N ASN A 105 -0.69 -1.87 10.34
CA ASN A 105 -0.82 -0.87 11.39
C ASN A 105 -1.67 -1.46 12.53
N PRO A 106 -1.10 -1.70 13.73
CA PRO A 106 -1.82 -2.33 14.85
C PRO A 106 -2.95 -1.46 15.41
N SER A 107 -2.98 -0.16 15.07
CA SER A 107 -4.05 0.75 15.48
C SER A 107 -5.27 0.68 14.56
N LEU A 108 -5.19 -0.09 13.46
CA LEU A 108 -6.26 -0.27 12.50
C LEU A 108 -7.01 -1.56 12.83
N ASP A 109 -8.26 -1.43 13.27
CA ASP A 109 -9.15 -2.57 13.48
C ASP A 109 -9.94 -2.84 12.17
N PRO A 110 -9.69 -3.95 11.48
CA PRO A 110 -10.47 -4.31 10.30
C PRO A 110 -11.93 -4.67 10.62
N ALA A 111 -12.34 -4.73 11.89
CA ALA A 111 -13.71 -5.03 12.33
C ALA A 111 -14.74 -3.91 12.11
N GLU A 112 -14.47 -2.92 11.26
CA GLU A 112 -15.45 -1.93 10.79
C GLU A 112 -16.53 -2.53 9.85
N GLY A 113 -17.18 -3.62 10.28
CA GLY A 113 -18.26 -4.29 9.55
C GLY A 113 -17.83 -5.41 8.61
N ALA A 114 -16.53 -5.68 8.48
CA ALA A 114 -16.01 -6.84 7.73
C ALA A 114 -15.83 -8.07 8.64
N HIS A 115 -16.11 -9.26 8.10
CA HIS A 115 -15.88 -10.53 8.79
C HIS A 115 -14.43 -10.96 8.62
N LEU A 116 -13.67 -11.03 9.72
CA LEU A 116 -12.29 -11.50 9.68
C LEU A 116 -12.24 -13.00 9.37
N VAL A 117 -11.40 -13.36 8.40
CA VAL A 117 -11.14 -14.74 8.01
C VAL A 117 -9.76 -15.12 8.52
N PRO A 118 -9.65 -16.03 9.50
CA PRO A 118 -8.34 -16.46 9.95
C PRO A 118 -7.66 -17.29 8.87
N TRP A 119 -6.39 -16.96 8.60
CA TRP A 119 -5.49 -17.82 7.83
C TRP A 119 -5.17 -19.09 8.66
N PRO A 120 -5.15 -20.29 8.05
CA PRO A 120 -4.97 -21.51 8.82
C PRO A 120 -3.65 -21.55 9.57
N SER A 121 -3.69 -21.91 10.86
CA SER A 121 -2.49 -22.07 11.69
C SER A 121 -1.58 -23.16 11.11
N GLY A 122 -0.26 -22.92 11.14
CA GLY A 122 0.74 -23.83 10.60
C GLY A 122 0.97 -23.70 9.08
N VAL A 123 0.16 -22.91 8.37
CA VAL A 123 0.42 -22.53 6.98
C VAL A 123 1.32 -21.31 6.97
N GLY A 124 2.60 -21.50 6.65
CA GLY A 124 3.59 -20.41 6.58
C GLY A 124 3.33 -19.43 5.43
N ALA A 125 3.97 -18.27 5.49
CA ALA A 125 3.96 -17.29 4.40
C ALA A 125 4.79 -17.79 3.21
N ALA A 126 4.33 -17.46 1.99
CA ALA A 126 5.13 -17.63 0.78
C ALA A 126 6.28 -16.61 0.78
N ARG A 127 7.50 -17.04 0.43
CA ARG A 127 8.64 -16.13 0.24
C ARG A 127 8.87 -15.84 -1.23
N GLU A 128 8.62 -16.83 -2.07
CA GLU A 128 8.76 -16.76 -3.52
C GLU A 128 7.48 -17.23 -4.22
N PRO A 129 7.27 -16.90 -5.51
CA PRO A 129 6.07 -17.30 -6.23
C PRO A 129 5.84 -18.81 -6.22
N ARG A 130 6.91 -19.60 -6.35
CA ARG A 130 6.85 -21.07 -6.33
C ARG A 130 6.28 -21.65 -5.04
N ASP A 131 6.39 -20.94 -3.91
CA ASP A 131 5.85 -21.40 -2.62
C ASP A 131 4.33 -21.29 -2.58
N MET A 132 3.75 -20.39 -3.38
CA MET A 132 2.33 -20.09 -3.40
C MET A 132 1.46 -21.31 -3.73
N THR A 133 1.96 -22.20 -4.59
CA THR A 133 1.28 -23.46 -4.96
C THR A 133 0.95 -24.32 -3.74
N ARG A 134 1.81 -24.32 -2.70
CA ARG A 134 1.57 -25.07 -1.46
C ARG A 134 0.44 -24.49 -0.62
N LEU A 135 0.12 -23.21 -0.81
CA LEU A 135 -0.93 -22.49 -0.08
C LEU A 135 -2.32 -22.66 -0.72
N VAL A 136 -2.38 -23.10 -1.98
CA VAL A 136 -3.63 -23.24 -2.75
C VAL A 136 -4.67 -24.13 -2.06
N PRO A 137 -4.34 -25.31 -1.49
CA PRO A 137 -5.34 -26.14 -0.81
C PRO A 137 -5.99 -25.43 0.39
N ALA A 138 -5.18 -24.73 1.19
CA ALA A 138 -5.63 -23.95 2.33
C ALA A 138 -6.55 -22.79 1.89
N PHE A 139 -6.15 -22.09 0.82
CA PHE A 139 -6.98 -21.03 0.24
C PHE A 139 -8.30 -21.56 -0.33
N LYS A 140 -8.30 -22.71 -1.01
CA LYS A 140 -9.52 -23.36 -1.51
C LYS A 140 -10.48 -23.76 -0.39
N GLU A 141 -9.98 -24.14 0.79
CA GLU A 141 -10.85 -24.37 1.94
C GLU A 141 -11.51 -23.08 2.42
N ILE A 142 -10.76 -21.97 2.45
CA ILE A 142 -11.34 -20.66 2.76
C ILE A 142 -12.43 -20.29 1.75
N LEU A 143 -12.21 -20.50 0.45
CA LEU A 143 -13.21 -20.26 -0.58
C LEU A 143 -14.47 -21.10 -0.36
N ARG A 144 -14.33 -22.38 0.00
CA ARG A 144 -15.47 -23.28 0.31
C ARG A 144 -16.25 -22.82 1.55
N ARG A 145 -15.56 -22.33 2.59
CA ARG A 145 -16.18 -21.81 3.81
C ARG A 145 -16.88 -20.47 3.61
N VAL A 146 -16.18 -19.52 2.97
CA VAL A 146 -16.67 -18.15 2.77
C VAL A 146 -17.74 -18.11 1.68
N ARG A 147 -17.60 -18.92 0.63
CA ARG A 147 -18.43 -18.88 -0.59
C ARG A 147 -18.57 -17.45 -1.12
N PRO A 148 -17.46 -16.79 -1.49
CA PRO A 148 -17.53 -15.44 -2.05
C PRO A 148 -18.20 -15.46 -3.43
N ASP A 149 -18.96 -14.42 -3.74
CA ASP A 149 -19.42 -14.13 -5.11
C ASP A 149 -18.31 -13.43 -5.92
N VAL A 150 -17.39 -12.71 -5.25
CA VAL A 150 -16.22 -12.03 -5.86
C VAL A 150 -15.03 -12.13 -4.92
N VAL A 151 -13.83 -12.33 -5.48
CA VAL A 151 -12.57 -12.16 -4.73
C VAL A 151 -11.90 -10.88 -5.20
N HIS A 152 -11.66 -9.96 -4.28
CA HIS A 152 -10.88 -8.76 -4.51
C HIS A 152 -9.50 -8.93 -3.88
N ALA A 153 -8.44 -8.96 -4.69
CA ALA A 153 -7.10 -9.29 -4.19
C ALA A 153 -6.00 -8.36 -4.71
N GLY A 154 -5.11 -7.97 -3.81
CA GLY A 154 -3.85 -7.28 -4.12
C GLY A 154 -2.85 -7.48 -2.98
N PRO A 155 -1.53 -7.41 -3.20
CA PRO A 155 -0.85 -7.09 -4.45
C PRO A 155 -1.01 -8.13 -5.57
N VAL A 156 -0.86 -7.69 -6.83
CA VAL A 156 -0.99 -8.54 -8.04
C VAL A 156 -0.05 -9.76 -8.05
N PRO A 157 1.28 -9.62 -7.78
CA PRO A 157 2.22 -10.75 -7.85
C PRO A 157 2.07 -11.78 -6.73
N THR A 158 1.35 -11.48 -5.64
CA THR A 158 1.32 -12.30 -4.43
C THR A 158 -0.09 -12.85 -4.14
N THR A 159 -0.95 -12.10 -3.47
CA THR A 159 -2.32 -12.55 -3.16
C THR A 159 -3.15 -12.72 -4.43
N GLY A 160 -2.98 -11.81 -5.40
CA GLY A 160 -3.57 -11.96 -6.74
C GLY A 160 -3.14 -13.27 -7.41
N TYR A 161 -1.86 -13.63 -7.26
CA TYR A 161 -1.30 -14.87 -7.80
C TYR A 161 -1.85 -16.12 -7.10
N LEU A 162 -1.98 -16.08 -5.76
CA LEU A 162 -2.62 -17.16 -5.01
C LEU A 162 -4.05 -17.43 -5.49
N VAL A 163 -4.81 -16.36 -5.75
CA VAL A 163 -6.19 -16.48 -6.20
C VAL A 163 -6.23 -17.02 -7.63
N ALA A 164 -5.35 -16.54 -8.51
CA ALA A 164 -5.22 -17.07 -9.87
C ALA A 164 -4.88 -18.58 -9.88
N LEU A 165 -3.93 -19.02 -9.04
CA LEU A 165 -3.59 -20.44 -8.89
C LEU A 165 -4.76 -21.30 -8.37
N SER A 166 -5.69 -20.69 -7.61
CA SER A 166 -6.88 -21.39 -7.14
C SER A 166 -7.90 -21.66 -8.25
N GLY A 167 -7.85 -20.88 -9.34
CA GLY A 167 -8.83 -20.92 -10.44
C GLY A 167 -10.17 -20.28 -10.09
N PHE A 168 -10.24 -19.46 -9.03
CA PHE A 168 -11.47 -18.79 -8.64
C PHE A 168 -11.81 -17.64 -9.59
N HIS A 169 -13.09 -17.55 -9.95
CA HIS A 169 -13.67 -16.42 -10.68
C HIS A 169 -15.03 -16.04 -10.07
N PRO A 170 -15.42 -14.76 -10.10
CA PRO A 170 -14.68 -13.62 -10.66
C PRO A 170 -13.58 -13.08 -9.74
N LEU A 171 -12.44 -12.71 -10.34
CA LEU A 171 -11.26 -12.12 -9.69
C LEU A 171 -11.10 -10.64 -10.06
N LEU A 172 -11.20 -9.78 -9.05
CA LEU A 172 -10.90 -8.35 -9.11
C LEU A 172 -9.51 -8.08 -8.52
N LEU A 173 -8.54 -7.76 -9.37
CA LEU A 173 -7.20 -7.40 -8.91
C LEU A 173 -7.11 -5.95 -8.46
N MET A 174 -6.29 -5.69 -7.43
CA MET A 174 -5.81 -4.37 -7.03
C MET A 174 -4.29 -4.32 -7.18
N SER A 175 -3.79 -3.30 -7.88
CA SER A 175 -2.39 -2.90 -7.80
C SER A 175 -2.23 -1.68 -6.91
N TRP A 176 -1.19 -1.71 -6.08
CA TRP A 176 -0.74 -0.60 -5.22
C TRP A 176 0.36 0.23 -5.89
N GLY A 177 0.61 -0.01 -7.17
CA GLY A 177 1.62 0.64 -7.99
C GLY A 177 2.98 -0.04 -7.90
N SER A 178 3.62 -0.03 -6.73
CA SER A 178 4.97 -0.57 -6.57
C SER A 178 5.06 -2.07 -6.89
N ASP A 179 3.95 -2.81 -6.76
CA ASP A 179 3.87 -4.22 -7.04
C ASP A 179 3.94 -4.56 -8.54
N LEU A 180 3.56 -3.64 -9.42
CA LEU A 180 3.73 -3.77 -10.87
C LEU A 180 4.93 -3.01 -11.42
N LEU A 181 5.34 -1.92 -10.75
CA LEU A 181 6.38 -1.02 -11.23
C LEU A 181 7.79 -1.44 -10.84
N MET A 182 7.97 -2.15 -9.71
CA MET A 182 9.29 -2.63 -9.31
C MET A 182 9.65 -3.91 -10.05
N ASP A 183 10.86 -3.97 -10.60
CA ASP A 183 11.43 -5.20 -11.12
C ASP A 183 11.84 -6.12 -9.96
N ARG A 184 11.22 -7.30 -9.88
CA ARG A 184 11.50 -8.34 -8.89
C ARG A 184 12.10 -9.61 -9.53
N GLY A 185 12.43 -9.55 -10.82
CA GLY A 185 12.95 -10.69 -11.58
C GLY A 185 11.87 -11.56 -12.24
N GLU A 186 12.33 -12.52 -13.04
CA GLU A 186 11.47 -13.27 -13.96
C GLU A 186 10.37 -14.11 -13.29
N GLU A 187 10.65 -14.73 -12.14
CA GLU A 187 9.65 -15.56 -11.45
C GLU A 187 8.44 -14.73 -11.03
N TRP A 188 8.68 -13.53 -10.52
CA TRP A 188 7.65 -12.58 -10.13
C TRP A 188 6.91 -12.00 -11.34
N LEU A 189 7.61 -11.74 -12.45
CA LEU A 189 6.96 -11.32 -13.69
C LEU A 189 6.01 -12.40 -14.24
N ARG A 190 6.40 -13.69 -14.15
CA ARG A 190 5.53 -14.81 -14.53
C ARG A 190 4.32 -14.92 -13.61
N ALA A 191 4.50 -14.73 -12.30
CA ALA A 191 3.41 -14.69 -11.33
C ALA A 191 2.42 -13.57 -11.66
N THR A 192 2.91 -12.33 -11.81
CA THR A 192 2.13 -11.17 -12.24
C THR A 192 1.39 -11.43 -13.54
N SER A 193 2.07 -11.99 -14.55
CA SER A 193 1.46 -12.32 -15.84
C SER A 193 0.31 -13.31 -15.70
N LEU A 194 0.45 -14.32 -14.85
CA LEU A 194 -0.63 -15.28 -14.60
C LEU A 194 -1.79 -14.60 -13.86
N SER A 195 -1.51 -13.84 -12.80
CA SER A 195 -2.54 -13.09 -12.05
C SER A 195 -3.38 -12.23 -12.98
N LEU A 196 -2.72 -11.44 -13.83
CA LEU A 196 -3.37 -10.56 -14.80
C LEU A 196 -4.19 -11.36 -15.84
N LYS A 197 -3.65 -12.46 -16.37
CA LYS A 197 -4.39 -13.30 -17.34
C LYS A 197 -5.63 -13.94 -16.73
N SER A 198 -5.58 -14.27 -15.44
CA SER A 198 -6.68 -14.89 -14.70
C SER A 198 -7.68 -13.90 -14.14
N SER A 199 -7.47 -12.58 -14.25
CA SER A 199 -8.39 -11.61 -13.66
C SER A 199 -9.49 -11.16 -14.62
N ASP A 200 -10.64 -10.85 -14.04
CA ASP A 200 -11.80 -10.34 -14.75
C ASP A 200 -11.75 -8.81 -14.85
N LEU A 201 -11.14 -8.15 -13.86
CA LEU A 201 -10.94 -6.71 -13.82
C LEU A 201 -9.67 -6.35 -13.01
N LEU A 202 -9.01 -5.25 -13.39
CA LEU A 202 -7.87 -4.67 -12.68
C LEU A 202 -8.23 -3.26 -12.20
N LEU A 203 -8.04 -3.02 -10.91
CA LEU A 203 -8.02 -1.69 -10.30
C LEU A 203 -6.57 -1.23 -10.11
N CYS A 204 -6.30 0.02 -10.48
CA CYS A 204 -5.04 0.69 -10.20
C CYS A 204 -5.27 2.19 -9.93
N ASP A 205 -4.28 2.85 -9.33
CA ASP A 205 -4.42 4.24 -8.87
C ASP A 205 -4.02 5.29 -9.90
N ASN A 206 -3.26 4.92 -10.93
CA ASN A 206 -2.74 5.86 -11.91
C ASN A 206 -2.49 5.26 -13.30
N GLY A 207 -2.29 6.13 -14.29
CA GLY A 207 -2.07 5.77 -15.69
C GLY A 207 -0.76 5.02 -15.96
N VAL A 208 0.27 5.20 -15.15
CA VAL A 208 1.57 4.50 -15.30
C VAL A 208 1.39 3.03 -14.96
N VAL A 209 0.68 2.73 -13.88
CA VAL A 209 0.37 1.35 -13.45
C VAL A 209 -0.52 0.65 -14.48
N ARG A 210 -1.52 1.36 -15.01
CA ARG A 210 -2.31 0.89 -16.15
C ARG A 210 -1.42 0.52 -17.33
N ALA A 211 -0.57 1.44 -17.79
CA ALA A 211 0.32 1.20 -18.93
C ALA A 211 1.24 0.00 -18.68
N LYS A 212 1.74 -0.16 -17.45
CA LYS A 212 2.59 -1.31 -17.10
C LYS A 212 1.84 -2.64 -17.19
N ALA A 213 0.60 -2.73 -16.72
CA ALA A 213 -0.20 -3.95 -16.89
C ALA A 213 -0.41 -4.30 -18.37
N GLN A 214 -0.62 -3.28 -19.21
CA GLN A 214 -0.76 -3.43 -20.66
C GLN A 214 0.54 -3.87 -21.33
N GLU A 215 1.68 -3.35 -20.89
CA GLU A 215 3.00 -3.78 -21.37
C GLU A 215 3.27 -5.26 -21.06
N ILE A 216 2.88 -5.74 -19.87
CA ILE A 216 3.18 -7.11 -19.41
C ILE A 216 2.40 -8.17 -20.21
N ILE A 217 1.09 -7.98 -20.46
CA ILE A 217 0.27 -9.00 -21.15
C ILE A 217 -0.72 -8.48 -22.20
N SER A 218 -0.57 -7.25 -22.69
CA SER A 218 -1.58 -6.58 -23.53
C SER A 218 -2.95 -6.54 -22.84
N TYR A 219 -2.97 -6.20 -21.55
CA TYR A 219 -4.19 -6.21 -20.72
C TYR A 219 -5.32 -5.34 -21.33
N PRO A 220 -6.56 -5.85 -21.45
CA PRO A 220 -7.64 -5.11 -22.12
C PRO A 220 -8.01 -3.82 -21.40
N THR A 221 -8.11 -2.71 -22.12
CA THR A 221 -8.38 -1.37 -21.55
C THR A 221 -9.73 -1.33 -20.82
N GLU A 222 -10.75 -1.98 -21.39
CA GLU A 222 -12.11 -2.06 -20.87
C GLU A 222 -12.22 -2.85 -19.56
N ARG A 223 -11.18 -3.61 -19.20
CA ARG A 223 -11.06 -4.34 -17.94
C ARG A 223 -10.17 -3.63 -16.92
N ILE A 224 -9.79 -2.38 -17.17
CA ILE A 224 -9.00 -1.58 -16.24
C ILE A 224 -9.84 -0.41 -15.74
N VAL A 225 -9.91 -0.27 -14.41
CA VAL A 225 -10.49 0.89 -13.75
C VAL A 225 -9.36 1.63 -13.03
N VAL A 226 -9.09 2.86 -13.47
CA VAL A 226 -8.15 3.75 -12.80
C VAL A 226 -8.90 4.55 -11.74
N LEU A 227 -8.63 4.25 -10.47
CA LEU A 227 -9.26 4.85 -9.30
C LEU A 227 -8.20 5.59 -8.46
N PRO A 228 -7.97 6.90 -8.69
CA PRO A 228 -6.99 7.65 -7.93
C PRO A 228 -7.40 7.78 -6.45
N TRP A 229 -6.41 7.86 -5.57
CA TRP A 229 -6.66 7.99 -4.13
C TRP A 229 -7.36 9.31 -3.80
N GLY A 230 -8.51 9.19 -3.15
CA GLY A 230 -9.23 10.34 -2.61
C GLY A 230 -8.60 10.88 -1.33
N VAL A 231 -8.93 12.14 -1.04
CA VAL A 231 -8.65 12.81 0.24
C VAL A 231 -9.98 13.22 0.88
N ASP A 232 -10.04 13.14 2.21
CA ASP A 232 -11.19 13.60 2.98
C ASP A 232 -11.21 15.13 2.99
N LEU A 233 -12.18 15.73 2.31
CA LEU A 233 -12.27 17.19 2.14
C LEU A 233 -12.81 17.91 3.39
N ASP A 234 -13.47 17.20 4.30
CA ASP A 234 -13.90 17.78 5.58
C ASP A 234 -12.71 17.90 6.53
N ARG A 235 -11.77 16.95 6.43
CA ARG A 235 -10.52 16.94 7.20
C ARG A 235 -9.41 17.79 6.58
N PHE A 236 -9.27 17.76 5.26
CA PHE A 236 -8.20 18.44 4.52
C PHE A 236 -8.78 19.56 3.65
N ALA A 237 -8.98 20.72 4.28
CA ALA A 237 -9.43 21.94 3.62
C ALA A 237 -8.53 23.13 3.99
N PRO A 238 -8.44 24.17 3.14
CA PRO A 238 -7.86 25.44 3.53
C PRO A 238 -8.55 25.98 4.78
N GLY A 239 -7.77 26.38 5.78
CA GLY A 239 -8.30 26.80 7.08
C GLY A 239 -7.30 27.60 7.89
N PRO A 240 -7.70 28.09 9.07
CA PRO A 240 -6.80 28.80 9.96
C PRO A 240 -5.60 27.93 10.35
N ASP A 241 -4.42 28.54 10.48
CA ASP A 241 -3.22 27.86 10.95
C ASP A 241 -3.34 27.57 12.46
N THR A 242 -3.89 26.40 12.78
CA THR A 242 -4.11 25.94 14.16
C THR A 242 -2.82 25.48 14.84
N LEU A 243 -1.81 25.07 14.06
CA LEU A 243 -0.53 24.56 14.59
C LEU A 243 0.52 25.66 14.76
N ARG A 244 0.29 26.84 14.17
CA ARG A 244 1.16 28.03 14.21
C ARG A 244 2.61 27.67 13.92
N LEU A 245 2.85 26.81 12.93
CA LEU A 245 4.19 26.27 12.63
C LEU A 245 5.18 27.40 12.33
N ARG A 246 4.71 28.48 11.68
CA ARG A 246 5.53 29.66 11.34
C ARG A 246 5.97 30.46 12.56
N ASP A 247 5.24 30.39 13.66
CA ASP A 247 5.59 31.12 14.89
C ASP A 247 6.68 30.44 15.70
N ARG A 248 7.04 29.20 15.35
CA ARG A 248 8.13 28.47 15.99
C ARG A 248 9.47 29.16 15.71
N PRO A 249 10.37 29.25 16.70
CA PRO A 249 11.69 29.85 16.52
C PRO A 249 12.44 29.23 15.33
N GLY A 250 12.99 30.05 14.45
CA GLY A 250 13.73 29.63 13.24
C GLY A 250 12.89 29.48 11.97
N TRP A 251 11.56 29.61 12.04
CA TRP A 251 10.65 29.45 10.89
C TRP A 251 10.08 30.78 10.37
N ARG A 252 10.19 31.84 11.17
CA ARG A 252 9.71 33.19 10.83
C ARG A 252 10.50 33.76 9.65
N GLY A 253 9.80 34.25 8.63
CA GLY A 253 10.39 34.80 7.41
C GLY A 253 10.96 33.77 6.43
N GLY A 254 10.94 32.48 6.78
CA GLY A 254 11.45 31.39 5.93
C GLY A 254 10.44 30.89 4.90
N PHE A 255 10.96 30.38 3.78
CA PHE A 255 10.21 29.57 2.83
C PHE A 255 10.07 28.15 3.37
N LEU A 256 8.82 27.70 3.57
CA LEU A 256 8.54 26.38 4.13
C LEU A 256 8.23 25.38 3.03
N ILE A 257 9.00 24.30 2.98
CA ILE A 257 8.75 23.10 2.17
C ILE A 257 8.33 21.97 3.10
N LEU A 258 7.18 21.34 2.83
CA LEU A 258 6.72 20.14 3.51
C LEU A 258 6.79 18.95 2.55
N SER A 259 7.45 17.88 2.99
CA SER A 259 7.35 16.56 2.36
C SER A 259 6.76 15.59 3.38
N THR A 260 5.61 15.00 3.05
CA THR A 260 4.94 13.99 3.88
C THR A 260 5.33 12.57 3.49
N ARG A 261 6.30 12.41 2.57
CA ARG A 261 6.86 11.10 2.23
C ARG A 261 7.76 10.62 3.36
N SER A 262 7.66 9.33 3.68
CA SER A 262 8.45 8.67 4.72
C SER A 262 9.89 8.35 4.30
N TRP A 263 10.24 8.55 3.01
CA TRP A 263 11.57 8.24 2.45
C TRP A 263 11.98 6.77 2.67
N GLU A 264 11.00 5.88 2.66
CA GLU A 264 11.23 4.43 2.72
C GLU A 264 11.97 3.93 1.47
N PRO A 265 12.70 2.79 1.55
CA PRO A 265 13.49 2.26 0.43
C PRO A 265 12.73 2.00 -0.88
N VAL A 266 11.40 1.95 -0.83
CA VAL A 266 10.52 1.76 -1.99
C VAL A 266 10.31 3.06 -2.80
N TYR A 267 10.76 4.22 -2.28
CA TYR A 267 10.58 5.56 -2.87
C TYR A 267 11.87 6.20 -3.37
#